data_AF-A0A0G1HKE8-F1
#
_entry.id   AF-A0A0G1HKE8-F1
#
_cell.length_a   1.000
_cell.length_b   1.000
_cell.length_c   1.000
_cell.angle_alpha   90.00
_cell.angle_beta   90.00
_cell.angle_gamma   90.00
#
_symmetry.space_group_name_H-M   'P 1'
#
loop_
_entity.id
_entity.type
_entity.pdbx_description
1 polymer ?
#
loop_
_entity_poly.entity_id
_entity_poly.type
_entity_poly.pdbx_seq_one_letter_code
_entity_poly.pdbx_strand_id
1 'polypeptide(L)'
;MTIERVQNKETDFLSMSAPQLKDELIAVTVGGATGEIDNSKRALLFCEYVQRAFPKIAISSLTPFDTAVALNSIFATAEVVKEGKPISVFVKIHIESGTKSVSAVGVEGEYQNARCLIDAGLPVLAPIATSENKNYPLLMYPKVESQTLFTLLEASYAENKARLGYDDFALLAEMDKKIQESDKESFQYITPENARESMVQTLFLERFGQGKRVDEWYSKDANFFLPGIEGGIDFGALRMASWNINGVRYVETLEGIIAHARRVLSYDGEDKVAAIISHGDDHAGNVFVDRAEKRAFVFDPAFAGINPACLSHLKAFAHTGFLPMGGMYYNSRLKTCSYEFDRGNNMMKVMIDFSSAPAYEAHSAIAKSILEKRIVPLFERAVEGGIDGEKEKQRIALGLAGCALLTIHIGQLLERGDGRGVGLLPMTILCAELQGLPILDELRLRLQEARGVKRPLTMS
;
A
#
# COMPACT_ATOMS: atom_id res chain seq x y z
N MET A 1 4.49 22.93 -21.53
CA MET A 1 3.60 24.07 -21.85
C MET A 1 4.12 25.29 -21.14
N THR A 2 4.48 26.34 -21.87
CA THR A 2 4.66 27.68 -21.28
C THR A 2 3.28 28.12 -20.81
N ILE A 3 3.10 28.36 -19.50
CA ILE A 3 1.81 28.82 -18.97
C ILE A 3 1.67 30.29 -19.36
N GLU A 4 1.22 30.56 -20.59
CA GLU A 4 0.58 31.85 -20.86
C GLU A 4 -0.65 31.91 -19.94
N ARG A 5 -0.77 33.01 -19.19
CA ARG A 5 -1.94 33.29 -18.35
C ARG A 5 -3.15 33.42 -19.27
N VAL A 6 -3.79 32.29 -19.60
CA VAL A 6 -5.07 32.27 -20.29
C VAL A 6 -6.07 32.86 -19.31
N GLN A 7 -6.48 34.10 -19.57
CA GLN A 7 -7.64 34.72 -18.95
C GLN A 7 -8.91 34.00 -19.43
N ASN A 8 -9.16 32.78 -18.95
CA ASN A 8 -10.44 32.11 -19.16
C ASN A 8 -11.44 32.68 -18.16
N LYS A 9 -12.46 33.37 -18.67
CA LYS A 9 -13.52 34.07 -17.91
C LYS A 9 -14.46 33.17 -17.10
N GLU A 10 -14.28 31.84 -17.12
CA GLU A 10 -15.26 30.90 -16.55
C GLU A 10 -14.86 30.23 -15.24
N THR A 11 -13.72 30.56 -14.63
CA THR A 11 -13.41 30.05 -13.28
C THR A 11 -12.40 30.95 -12.57
N ASP A 12 -12.89 31.79 -11.67
CA ASP A 12 -12.04 32.66 -10.86
C ASP A 12 -11.44 31.89 -9.67
N PHE A 13 -10.45 31.04 -9.96
CA PHE A 13 -9.70 30.29 -8.93
C PHE A 13 -9.03 31.21 -7.90
N LEU A 14 -8.78 32.48 -8.26
CA LEU A 14 -8.13 33.47 -7.39
C LEU A 14 -9.01 33.78 -6.17
N SER A 15 -10.33 33.66 -6.29
CA SER A 15 -11.29 33.87 -5.21
C SER A 15 -11.48 32.68 -4.27
N MET A 16 -11.04 31.48 -4.67
CA MET A 16 -11.24 30.27 -3.88
C MET A 16 -10.40 30.27 -2.60
N SER A 17 -11.01 29.87 -1.49
CA SER A 17 -10.29 29.53 -0.25
C SER A 17 -9.41 28.28 -0.43
N ALA A 18 -8.50 28.04 0.51
CA ALA A 18 -7.62 26.87 0.45
C ALA A 18 -8.38 25.52 0.45
N PRO A 19 -9.42 25.32 1.28
CA PRO A 19 -10.24 24.11 1.21
C PRO A 19 -10.94 23.96 -0.15
N GLN A 20 -11.56 25.03 -0.67
CA GLN A 20 -12.24 24.99 -1.97
C GLN A 20 -11.28 24.64 -3.11
N LEU A 21 -10.07 25.21 -3.11
CA LEU A 21 -9.06 24.91 -4.12
C LEU A 21 -8.56 23.46 -4.02
N LYS A 22 -8.40 22.95 -2.78
CA LYS A 22 -8.02 21.55 -2.54
C LYS A 22 -9.11 20.59 -3.02
N ASP A 23 -10.36 20.84 -2.65
CA ASP A 23 -11.50 20.00 -3.01
C ASP A 23 -11.72 19.96 -4.52
N GLU A 24 -11.60 21.12 -5.20
CA GLU A 24 -11.68 21.20 -6.65
C GLU A 24 -10.52 20.43 -7.31
N LEU A 25 -9.28 20.57 -6.79
CA LEU A 25 -8.11 19.84 -7.29
C LEU A 25 -8.29 18.32 -7.13
N ILE A 26 -8.86 17.87 -6.00
CA ILE A 26 -9.20 16.46 -5.76
C ILE A 26 -10.26 16.01 -6.76
N ALA A 27 -11.33 16.78 -6.94
CA ALA A 27 -12.43 16.45 -7.82
C ALA A 27 -11.98 16.25 -9.28
N VAL A 28 -11.09 17.11 -9.78
CA VAL A 28 -10.55 17.02 -11.15
C VAL A 28 -9.42 16.01 -11.33
N THR A 29 -8.94 15.37 -10.25
CA THR A 29 -7.82 14.41 -10.35
C THR A 29 -8.17 13.00 -9.89
N VAL A 30 -8.85 12.84 -8.75
CA VAL A 30 -9.18 11.53 -8.16
C VAL A 30 -10.56 11.02 -8.63
N GLY A 31 -11.41 11.91 -9.15
CA GLY A 31 -12.63 11.55 -9.86
C GLY A 31 -13.84 11.33 -8.94
N GLY A 32 -14.63 12.40 -8.78
CA GLY A 32 -16.06 12.31 -8.46
C GLY A 32 -16.97 12.49 -9.70
N ALA A 33 -16.41 12.81 -10.87
CA ALA A 33 -17.20 13.13 -12.06
C ALA A 33 -16.98 12.09 -13.16
N THR A 34 -18.08 11.55 -13.66
CA THR A 34 -18.21 10.63 -14.80
C THR A 34 -17.86 11.29 -16.16
N GLY A 35 -16.93 12.24 -16.19
CA GLY A 35 -16.56 13.04 -17.37
C GLY A 35 -15.06 12.99 -17.68
N GLU A 36 -14.68 13.43 -18.89
CA GLU A 36 -13.27 13.57 -19.28
C GLU A 36 -12.52 14.53 -18.33
N ILE A 37 -11.32 14.14 -17.90
CA ILE A 37 -10.45 14.97 -17.06
C ILE A 37 -9.91 16.14 -17.90
N ASP A 38 -10.29 17.36 -17.54
CA ASP A 38 -9.69 18.57 -18.11
C ASP A 38 -8.27 18.76 -17.56
N ASN A 39 -7.29 18.23 -18.28
CA ASN A 39 -5.87 18.33 -17.94
C ASN A 39 -5.36 19.79 -17.87
N SER A 40 -5.95 20.70 -18.64
CA SER A 40 -5.56 22.11 -18.62
C SER A 40 -6.05 22.78 -17.34
N LYS A 41 -7.31 22.56 -16.97
CA LYS A 41 -7.87 23.03 -15.70
C LYS A 41 -7.12 22.44 -14.50
N ARG A 42 -6.80 21.14 -14.54
CA ARG A 42 -6.01 20.46 -13.50
C ARG A 42 -4.64 21.11 -13.32
N ALA A 43 -3.92 21.37 -14.41
CA ALA A 43 -2.61 22.02 -14.35
C ALA A 43 -2.68 23.43 -13.78
N LEU A 44 -3.71 24.22 -14.13
CA LEU A 44 -3.91 25.57 -13.61
C LEU A 44 -4.23 25.56 -12.11
N LEU A 45 -5.17 24.73 -11.66
CA LEU A 45 -5.51 24.57 -10.24
C LEU A 45 -4.31 24.15 -9.41
N PHE A 46 -3.53 23.18 -9.91
CA PHE A 46 -2.33 22.72 -9.24
C PHE A 46 -1.27 23.82 -9.17
N CYS A 47 -1.01 24.52 -10.28
CA CYS A 47 -0.08 25.65 -10.32
C CYS A 47 -0.46 26.73 -9.30
N GLU A 48 -1.74 27.10 -9.23
CA GLU A 48 -2.25 28.07 -8.24
C GLU A 48 -2.03 27.57 -6.81
N TYR A 49 -2.33 26.29 -6.54
CA TYR A 49 -2.12 25.68 -5.23
C TYR A 49 -0.64 25.74 -4.79
N VAL A 50 0.28 25.38 -5.69
CA VAL A 50 1.72 25.39 -5.40
C VAL A 50 2.24 26.83 -5.24
N GLN A 51 1.76 27.77 -6.05
CA GLN A 51 2.17 29.17 -5.94
C GLN A 51 1.73 29.78 -4.60
N ARG A 52 0.57 29.40 -4.07
CA ARG A 52 0.09 29.83 -2.74
C ARG A 52 0.81 29.14 -1.58
N ALA A 53 1.26 27.90 -1.79
CA ALA A 53 2.10 27.17 -0.83
C ALA A 53 3.52 27.77 -0.74
N PHE A 54 4.06 28.25 -1.86
CA PHE A 54 5.40 28.86 -1.96
C PHE A 54 5.35 30.23 -2.66
N PRO A 55 4.84 31.28 -2.00
CA PRO A 55 4.64 32.59 -2.63
C PRO A 55 5.94 33.27 -3.09
N LYS A 56 7.09 32.82 -2.57
CA LYS A 56 8.42 33.36 -2.91
C LYS A 56 9.15 32.56 -3.98
N ILE A 57 8.63 31.39 -4.36
CA ILE A 57 9.21 30.54 -5.39
C ILE A 57 8.44 30.79 -6.70
N ALA A 58 9.17 31.20 -7.73
CA ALA A 58 8.58 31.33 -9.06
C ALA A 58 8.46 29.96 -9.73
N ILE A 59 7.27 29.62 -10.20
CA ILE A 59 6.98 28.38 -10.93
C ILE A 59 6.98 28.71 -12.42
N SER A 60 7.90 28.14 -13.18
CA SER A 60 8.02 28.38 -14.62
C SER A 60 7.22 27.38 -15.46
N SER A 61 7.06 26.15 -14.96
CA SER A 61 6.15 25.16 -15.52
C SER A 61 5.72 24.15 -14.47
N LEU A 62 4.55 23.54 -14.65
CA LEU A 62 4.03 22.46 -13.81
C LEU A 62 3.25 21.47 -14.69
N THR A 63 3.46 20.18 -14.48
CA THR A 63 2.78 19.10 -15.21
C THR A 63 2.29 18.05 -14.20
N PRO A 64 0.99 17.99 -13.91
CA PRO A 64 0.41 16.94 -13.08
C PRO A 64 0.45 15.59 -13.79
N PHE A 65 0.54 14.52 -13.03
CA PHE A 65 0.47 13.15 -13.56
C PHE A 65 -0.18 12.20 -12.56
N ASP A 66 -0.77 11.12 -13.07
CA ASP A 66 -1.46 10.11 -12.28
C ASP A 66 -0.61 8.84 -12.18
N THR A 67 -0.80 8.10 -11.10
CA THR A 67 -0.23 6.76 -10.95
C THR A 67 -1.16 5.88 -10.14
N ALA A 68 -1.32 4.62 -10.54
CA ALA A 68 -2.28 3.68 -9.95
C ALA A 68 -1.99 3.36 -8.46
N VAL A 69 -0.81 3.72 -7.98
CA VAL A 69 -0.39 3.55 -6.58
C VAL A 69 -0.63 4.78 -5.70
N ALA A 70 -0.93 5.94 -6.27
CA ALA A 70 -1.16 7.18 -5.52
C ALA A 70 -2.60 7.25 -4.99
N LEU A 71 -2.96 6.33 -4.09
CA LEU A 71 -4.34 6.24 -3.59
C LEU A 71 -4.75 7.43 -2.71
N ASN A 72 -3.79 8.09 -2.06
CA ASN A 72 -4.01 9.19 -1.10
C ASN A 72 -3.17 10.43 -1.44
N SER A 73 -2.79 10.65 -2.69
CA SER A 73 -1.93 11.78 -3.09
C SER A 73 -2.13 12.17 -4.53
N ILE A 74 -1.88 13.45 -4.86
CA ILE A 74 -1.72 13.91 -6.24
C ILE A 74 -0.29 14.43 -6.42
N PHE A 75 0.25 14.18 -7.61
CA PHE A 75 1.61 14.51 -7.99
C PHE A 75 1.71 15.46 -9.19
N ALA A 76 2.80 16.21 -9.22
CA ALA A 76 3.22 16.96 -10.40
C ALA A 76 4.75 17.05 -10.47
N THR A 77 5.29 17.17 -11.68
CA THR A 77 6.65 17.71 -11.87
C THR A 77 6.56 19.22 -12.08
N ALA A 78 7.48 19.98 -11.50
CA ALA A 78 7.55 21.43 -11.70
C ALA A 78 8.98 21.92 -11.91
N GLU A 79 9.12 23.00 -12.66
CA GLU A 79 10.36 23.76 -12.79
C GLU A 79 10.25 25.03 -11.97
N VAL A 80 11.04 25.13 -10.89
CA VAL A 80 10.99 26.25 -9.95
C VAL A 80 12.29 27.03 -9.95
N VAL A 81 12.23 28.34 -9.71
CA VAL A 81 13.42 29.19 -9.60
C VAL A 81 13.80 29.34 -8.13
N LYS A 82 14.93 28.75 -7.74
CA LYS A 82 15.52 28.91 -6.41
C LYS A 82 16.85 29.64 -6.55
N GLU A 83 17.01 30.75 -5.83
CA GLU A 83 18.25 31.57 -5.87
C GLU A 83 18.66 31.98 -7.31
N GLY A 84 17.67 32.25 -8.17
CA GLY A 84 17.90 32.66 -9.56
C GLY A 84 18.23 31.52 -10.53
N LYS A 85 18.25 30.25 -10.08
CA LYS A 85 18.48 29.08 -10.93
C LYS A 85 17.22 28.22 -11.07
N PRO A 86 16.89 27.74 -12.28
CA PRO A 86 15.83 26.76 -12.45
C PRO A 86 16.27 25.41 -11.86
N ILE A 87 15.38 24.78 -11.11
CA ILE A 87 15.53 23.41 -10.61
C ILE A 87 14.25 22.63 -10.87
N SER A 88 14.43 21.38 -11.29
CA SER A 88 13.32 20.43 -11.48
C SER A 88 12.96 19.78 -10.15
N VAL A 89 11.68 19.78 -9.80
CA VAL A 89 11.16 19.20 -8.56
C VAL A 89 9.97 18.29 -8.81
N PHE A 90 9.79 17.33 -7.91
CA PHE A 90 8.56 16.55 -7.78
C PHE A 90 7.73 17.14 -6.64
N VAL A 91 6.47 17.45 -6.91
CA VAL A 91 5.53 18.07 -5.98
C VAL A 91 4.49 17.03 -5.58
N LYS A 92 4.29 16.89 -4.26
CA LYS A 92 3.32 15.96 -3.68
C LYS A 92 2.35 16.69 -2.78
N ILE A 93 1.06 16.46 -3.02
CA ILE A 93 -0.04 16.90 -2.15
C ILE A 93 -0.69 15.66 -1.56
N HIS A 94 -0.69 15.55 -0.24
CA HIS A 94 -1.38 14.47 0.47
C HIS A 94 -2.88 14.74 0.54
N ILE A 95 -3.68 13.72 0.26
CA ILE A 95 -5.13 13.78 0.20
C ILE A 95 -5.69 12.69 1.07
N GLU A 96 -6.26 13.10 2.19
CA GLU A 96 -7.20 12.27 2.91
C GLU A 96 -8.59 12.60 2.41
N SER A 97 -8.98 11.95 1.31
CA SER A 97 -10.37 11.94 0.90
C SER A 97 -11.14 11.00 1.82
N GLY A 98 -11.80 11.54 2.85
CA GLY A 98 -12.92 10.87 3.52
C GLY A 98 -12.61 9.94 4.70
N THR A 99 -11.37 9.51 4.94
CA THR A 99 -11.08 8.77 6.18
C THR A 99 -11.02 9.77 7.34
N LYS A 100 -12.02 9.75 8.22
CA LYS A 100 -11.95 10.33 9.56
C LYS A 100 -10.89 9.58 10.41
N SER A 101 -9.67 9.48 9.91
CA SER A 101 -8.54 8.85 10.59
C SER A 101 -8.12 9.80 11.70
N VAL A 102 -7.99 9.27 12.91
CA VAL A 102 -7.53 10.07 14.07
C VAL A 102 -6.01 10.21 14.02
N SER A 103 -5.33 9.31 13.30
CA SER A 103 -3.89 9.23 13.07
C SER A 103 -3.44 9.86 11.75
N ALA A 104 -4.25 10.68 11.11
CA ALA A 104 -3.90 11.44 9.93
C ALA A 104 -2.67 12.36 10.15
N VAL A 105 -1.59 12.14 9.39
CA VAL A 105 -0.42 13.03 9.45
C VAL A 105 -0.53 14.14 8.41
N GLY A 106 -0.54 15.38 8.90
CA GLY A 106 -0.38 16.56 8.06
C GLY A 106 1.03 16.63 7.45
N VAL A 107 1.21 17.46 6.43
CA VAL A 107 2.47 17.57 5.68
C VAL A 107 3.73 17.84 6.52
N GLU A 108 3.60 18.56 7.65
CA GLU A 108 4.71 18.75 8.59
C GLU A 108 5.16 17.41 9.21
N GLY A 109 4.22 16.54 9.58
CA GLY A 109 4.59 15.24 10.11
C GLY A 109 5.22 14.34 9.05
N GLU A 110 4.79 14.40 7.78
CA GLU A 110 5.46 13.65 6.69
C GLU A 110 6.91 14.13 6.50
N TYR A 111 7.17 15.44 6.62
CA TYR A 111 8.53 15.99 6.59
C TYR A 111 9.40 15.46 7.76
N GLN A 112 8.85 15.45 8.98
CA GLN A 112 9.56 14.92 10.16
C GLN A 112 9.76 13.41 10.07
N ASN A 113 8.79 12.68 9.50
CA ASN A 113 8.88 11.26 9.25
C ASN A 113 10.05 10.93 8.32
N ALA A 114 10.26 11.70 7.25
CA ALA A 114 11.42 11.54 6.37
C ALA A 114 12.74 11.64 7.13
N ARG A 115 12.85 12.63 8.03
CA ARG A 115 14.04 12.81 8.88
C ARG A 115 14.23 11.66 9.86
N CYS A 116 13.15 11.22 10.52
CA CYS A 116 13.17 10.08 11.43
C CYS A 116 13.76 8.82 10.76
N LEU A 117 13.36 8.56 9.52
CA LEU A 117 13.91 7.42 8.78
C LEU A 117 15.38 7.61 8.39
N ILE A 118 15.79 8.82 8.00
CA ILE A 118 17.19 9.13 7.65
C ILE A 118 18.09 9.00 8.87
N ASP A 119 17.65 9.50 10.03
CA ASP A 119 18.38 9.40 11.29
C ASP A 119 18.52 7.94 11.75
N ALA A 120 17.55 7.08 11.39
CA ALA A 120 17.61 5.63 11.58
C ALA A 120 18.42 4.88 10.50
N GLY A 121 18.97 5.58 9.50
CA GLY A 121 19.83 4.99 8.47
C GLY A 121 19.10 4.36 7.27
N LEU A 122 17.78 4.56 7.12
CA LEU A 122 17.06 4.03 5.96
C LEU A 122 17.44 4.77 4.67
N PRO A 123 17.46 4.08 3.51
CA PRO A 123 17.72 4.70 2.21
C PRO A 123 16.49 5.47 1.72
N VAL A 124 16.31 6.70 2.19
CA VAL A 124 15.10 7.52 1.94
C VAL A 124 15.42 8.77 1.13
N LEU A 125 14.53 9.13 0.20
CA LEU A 125 14.54 10.43 -0.45
C LEU A 125 13.85 11.48 0.44
N ALA A 126 14.61 12.45 0.94
CA ALA A 126 14.03 13.55 1.69
C ALA A 126 13.36 14.60 0.79
N PRO A 127 12.25 15.21 1.24
CA PRO A 127 11.77 16.45 0.67
C PRO A 127 12.79 17.59 0.90
N ILE A 128 12.98 18.42 -0.13
CA ILE A 128 13.85 19.60 -0.10
C ILE A 128 13.13 20.86 0.38
N ALA A 129 11.79 20.84 0.40
CA ALA A 129 10.97 21.90 0.97
C ALA A 129 9.59 21.40 1.41
N THR A 130 9.02 22.08 2.40
CA THR A 130 7.63 21.96 2.85
C THR A 130 6.94 23.32 2.72
N SER A 131 5.62 23.33 2.56
CA SER A 131 4.83 24.54 2.34
C SER A 131 5.10 25.64 3.38
N GLU A 132 5.29 26.89 2.93
CA GLU A 132 5.38 28.06 3.82
C GLU A 132 3.99 28.44 4.40
N ASN A 133 2.92 27.94 3.77
CA ASN A 133 1.54 28.25 4.15
C ASN A 133 0.80 26.99 4.59
N LYS A 134 0.51 26.89 5.89
CA LYS A 134 -0.17 25.74 6.51
C LYS A 134 -1.55 25.44 5.91
N ASN A 135 -2.19 26.42 5.26
CA ASN A 135 -3.48 26.20 4.57
C ASN A 135 -3.32 25.43 3.25
N TYR A 136 -2.11 25.39 2.69
CA TYR A 136 -1.77 24.70 1.44
C TYR A 136 -0.67 23.65 1.69
N PRO A 137 -0.96 22.59 2.46
CA PRO A 137 0.02 21.58 2.81
C PRO A 137 0.51 20.83 1.56
N LEU A 138 1.80 20.89 1.27
CA LEU A 138 2.46 20.10 0.23
C LEU A 138 3.97 19.94 0.49
N LEU A 139 4.58 18.92 -0.14
CA LEU A 139 6.02 18.68 -0.12
C LEU A 139 6.63 18.81 -1.52
N MET A 140 7.86 19.32 -1.57
CA MET A 140 8.71 19.31 -2.76
C MET A 140 9.89 18.39 -2.54
N TYR A 141 10.09 17.46 -3.46
CA TYR A 141 11.22 16.55 -3.53
C TYR A 141 12.11 16.93 -4.72
N PRO A 142 13.41 16.59 -4.70
CA PRO A 142 14.21 16.67 -5.91
C PRO A 142 13.57 15.77 -6.98
N LYS A 143 13.58 16.21 -8.25
CA LYS A 143 13.10 15.36 -9.33
C LYS A 143 13.99 14.12 -9.43
N VAL A 144 13.36 12.95 -9.44
CA VAL A 144 14.03 11.67 -9.67
C VAL A 144 13.72 11.25 -11.10
N GLU A 145 14.76 11.11 -11.93
CA GLU A 145 14.61 10.65 -13.32
C GLU A 145 14.44 9.12 -13.41
N SER A 146 14.86 8.41 -12.36
CA SER A 146 14.76 6.96 -12.24
C SER A 146 13.30 6.51 -12.11
N GLN A 147 12.99 5.34 -12.65
CA GLN A 147 11.65 4.77 -12.58
C GLN A 147 11.39 4.16 -11.20
N THR A 148 10.13 4.18 -10.77
CA THR A 148 9.71 3.39 -9.60
C THR A 148 9.72 1.90 -9.95
N LEU A 149 9.89 1.05 -8.94
CA LEU A 149 9.75 -0.39 -9.08
C LEU A 149 8.36 -0.75 -9.62
N PHE A 150 7.34 0.03 -9.27
CA PHE A 150 5.99 -0.11 -9.82
C PHE A 150 5.95 0.05 -11.34
N THR A 151 6.57 1.09 -11.89
CA THR A 151 6.61 1.32 -13.34
C THR A 151 7.40 0.22 -14.07
N LEU A 152 8.48 -0.28 -13.47
CA LEU A 152 9.26 -1.39 -14.02
C LEU A 152 8.45 -2.70 -14.05
N LEU A 153 7.70 -2.98 -12.99
CA LEU A 153 6.79 -4.13 -12.92
C LEU A 153 5.61 -3.96 -13.89
N GLU A 154 5.00 -2.79 -13.97
CA GLU A 154 3.91 -2.48 -14.90
C GLU A 154 4.29 -2.79 -16.36
N ALA A 155 5.47 -2.36 -16.78
CA ALA A 155 6.00 -2.68 -18.10
C ALA A 155 6.10 -4.20 -18.34
N SER A 156 6.39 -4.98 -17.29
CA SER A 156 6.43 -6.44 -17.39
C SER A 156 5.05 -7.05 -17.66
N TYR A 157 3.99 -6.49 -17.06
CA TYR A 157 2.61 -6.90 -17.30
C TYR A 157 2.09 -6.47 -18.67
N ALA A 158 2.37 -5.23 -19.08
CA ALA A 158 1.94 -4.70 -20.36
C ALA A 158 2.43 -5.57 -21.52
N GLU A 159 3.70 -5.95 -21.47
CA GLU A 159 4.39 -6.70 -22.52
C GLU A 159 4.40 -8.21 -22.33
N ASN A 160 3.90 -8.70 -21.19
CA ASN A 160 3.96 -10.10 -20.80
C ASN A 160 5.40 -10.67 -20.83
N LYS A 161 6.37 -9.89 -20.31
CA LYS A 161 7.80 -10.21 -20.33
C LYS A 161 8.50 -9.61 -19.12
N ALA A 162 9.35 -10.36 -18.43
CA ALA A 162 10.15 -9.83 -17.33
C ALA A 162 11.04 -8.65 -17.77
N ARG A 163 10.92 -7.50 -17.09
CA ARG A 163 11.75 -6.30 -17.32
C ARG A 163 12.79 -6.03 -16.23
N LEU A 164 12.66 -6.69 -15.08
CA LEU A 164 13.66 -6.67 -14.02
C LEU A 164 14.74 -7.71 -14.31
N GLY A 165 15.99 -7.29 -14.26
CA GLY A 165 17.18 -8.14 -14.44
C GLY A 165 17.90 -8.42 -13.13
N TYR A 166 18.99 -9.19 -13.22
CA TYR A 166 19.84 -9.54 -12.07
C TYR A 166 20.31 -8.30 -11.30
N ASP A 167 20.78 -7.27 -12.01
CA ASP A 167 21.28 -6.04 -11.39
C ASP A 167 20.17 -5.32 -10.59
N ASP A 168 18.93 -5.30 -11.08
CA ASP A 168 17.81 -4.69 -10.36
C ASP A 168 17.54 -5.41 -9.03
N PHE A 169 17.55 -6.75 -9.06
CA PHE A 169 17.39 -7.54 -7.83
C PHE A 169 18.55 -7.35 -6.85
N ALA A 170 19.78 -7.17 -7.36
CA ALA A 170 20.92 -6.84 -6.51
C ALA A 170 20.75 -5.48 -5.83
N LEU A 171 20.26 -4.45 -6.54
CA LEU A 171 19.96 -3.15 -5.94
C LEU A 171 18.88 -3.23 -4.87
N LEU A 172 17.82 -4.00 -5.12
CA LEU A 172 16.75 -4.23 -4.14
C LEU A 172 17.26 -5.00 -2.91
N ALA A 173 18.11 -6.02 -3.11
CA ALA A 173 18.68 -6.79 -2.01
C ALA A 173 19.62 -5.93 -1.12
N GLU A 174 20.39 -5.01 -1.71
CA GLU A 174 21.20 -4.06 -0.94
C GLU A 174 20.33 -3.05 -0.17
N MET A 175 19.22 -2.60 -0.75
CA MET A 175 18.23 -1.77 -0.04
C MET A 175 17.61 -2.54 1.14
N ASP A 176 17.21 -3.79 0.92
CA ASP A 176 16.67 -4.66 1.98
C ASP A 176 17.68 -4.89 3.11
N LYS A 177 18.96 -5.01 2.79
CA LYS A 177 20.03 -5.16 3.77
C LYS A 177 20.18 -3.91 4.64
N LYS A 178 20.17 -2.72 4.04
CA LYS A 178 20.20 -1.46 4.81
C LYS A 178 18.97 -1.30 5.71
N ILE A 179 17.81 -1.70 5.21
CA ILE A 179 16.57 -1.69 6.02
C ILE A 179 16.68 -2.69 7.17
N GLN A 180 17.19 -3.90 6.93
CA GLN A 180 17.45 -4.87 7.98
C GLN A 180 18.43 -4.36 9.06
N GLU A 181 19.47 -3.62 8.66
CA GLU A 181 20.42 -2.99 9.59
C GLU A 181 19.71 -1.95 10.47
N SER A 182 18.91 -1.05 9.87
CA SER A 182 18.08 -0.08 10.59
C SER A 182 17.05 -0.74 11.52
N ASP A 183 16.37 -1.77 11.04
CA ASP A 183 15.40 -2.54 11.82
C ASP A 183 16.05 -3.11 13.09
N LYS A 184 17.28 -3.62 12.96
CA LYS A 184 18.04 -4.17 14.08
C LYS A 184 18.43 -3.09 15.09
N GLU A 185 18.86 -1.93 14.62
CA GLU A 185 19.33 -0.81 15.45
C GLU A 185 18.18 -0.09 16.16
N SER A 186 17.03 0.04 15.49
CA SER A 186 15.86 0.75 16.01
C SER A 186 14.87 -0.13 16.80
N PHE A 187 15.14 -1.44 16.90
CA PHE A 187 14.27 -2.38 17.61
C PHE A 187 14.11 -2.01 19.09
N GLN A 188 12.86 -1.86 19.51
CA GLN A 188 12.47 -1.49 20.86
C GLN A 188 11.13 -2.11 21.25
N TYR A 189 10.74 -1.95 22.52
CA TYR A 189 9.39 -2.26 22.99
C TYR A 189 8.63 -0.98 23.28
N ILE A 190 7.38 -0.93 22.84
CA ILE A 190 6.44 0.15 23.12
C ILE A 190 5.21 -0.38 23.86
N THR A 191 4.41 0.53 24.40
CA THR A 191 3.12 0.19 25.00
C THR A 191 2.11 -0.20 23.91
N PRO A 192 1.10 -1.02 24.24
CA PRO A 192 -0.01 -1.32 23.32
C PRO A 192 -0.73 -0.07 22.82
N GLU A 193 -0.87 0.97 23.66
CA GLU A 193 -1.47 2.24 23.29
C GLU A 193 -0.68 2.92 22.17
N ASN A 194 0.65 3.04 22.33
CA ASN A 194 1.52 3.61 21.30
C ASN A 194 1.50 2.77 20.02
N ALA A 195 1.41 1.44 20.13
CA ALA A 195 1.28 0.55 18.98
C ALA A 195 -0.04 0.78 18.23
N ARG A 196 -1.14 1.01 18.95
CA ARG A 196 -2.46 1.31 18.38
C ARG A 196 -2.53 2.69 17.71
N GLU A 197 -1.80 3.66 18.26
CA GLU A 197 -1.73 5.04 17.75
C GLU A 197 -0.67 5.23 16.64
N SER A 198 0.16 4.21 16.38
CA SER A 198 1.18 4.27 15.33
C SER A 198 0.58 4.51 13.94
N MET A 199 1.32 5.23 13.09
CA MET A 199 0.87 5.64 11.76
C MET A 199 0.49 4.47 10.85
N VAL A 200 1.20 3.34 11.00
CA VAL A 200 0.91 2.15 10.20
C VAL A 200 -0.50 1.60 10.46
N GLN A 201 -1.12 1.89 11.61
CA GLN A 201 -2.46 1.40 11.93
C GLN A 201 -3.56 2.01 11.05
N THR A 202 -3.32 3.19 10.46
CA THR A 202 -4.17 3.75 9.40
C THR A 202 -4.28 2.81 8.18
N LEU A 203 -3.23 2.01 7.93
CA LEU A 203 -3.20 1.02 6.84
C LEU A 203 -3.80 -0.34 7.22
N PHE A 204 -3.90 -0.63 8.53
CA PHE A 204 -4.29 -1.93 9.06
C PHE A 204 -5.55 -1.84 9.91
N LEU A 205 -5.42 -1.59 11.23
CA LEU A 205 -6.54 -1.62 12.17
C LEU A 205 -7.70 -0.70 11.78
N GLU A 206 -7.41 0.55 11.40
CA GLU A 206 -8.47 1.54 11.14
C GLU A 206 -9.38 1.14 9.97
N ARG A 207 -8.84 0.45 8.95
CA ARG A 207 -9.62 0.02 7.79
C ARG A 207 -10.69 -1.01 8.15
N PHE A 208 -10.43 -1.80 9.18
CA PHE A 208 -11.38 -2.75 9.73
C PHE A 208 -12.35 -2.11 10.73
N GLY A 209 -12.13 -0.87 11.17
CA GLY A 209 -12.98 -0.21 12.18
C GLY A 209 -14.46 -0.12 11.78
N GLN A 210 -15.33 -0.01 12.77
CA GLN A 210 -16.77 0.15 12.52
C GLN A 210 -17.06 1.47 11.79
N GLY A 211 -17.88 1.42 10.74
CA GLY A 211 -18.19 2.57 9.89
C GLY A 211 -16.98 3.09 9.12
N LYS A 212 -15.96 2.26 8.91
CA LYS A 212 -14.77 2.56 8.11
C LYS A 212 -14.84 1.78 6.80
N ARG A 213 -13.71 1.74 6.09
CA ARG A 213 -13.54 1.17 4.76
C ARG A 213 -14.18 -0.21 4.57
N VAL A 214 -14.05 -1.12 5.53
CA VAL A 214 -14.68 -2.45 5.43
C VAL A 214 -16.21 -2.37 5.37
N ASP A 215 -16.84 -1.48 6.14
CA ASP A 215 -18.29 -1.34 6.14
C ASP A 215 -18.77 -0.46 4.96
N GLU A 216 -17.95 0.50 4.52
CA GLU A 216 -18.21 1.37 3.37
C GLU A 216 -18.20 0.62 2.03
N TRP A 217 -17.22 -0.26 1.81
CA TRP A 217 -17.05 -0.97 0.53
C TRP A 217 -17.85 -2.26 0.46
N TYR A 218 -18.18 -2.83 1.61
CA TYR A 218 -18.67 -4.19 1.70
C TYR A 218 -19.93 -4.28 2.57
N SER A 219 -20.93 -3.46 2.21
CA SER A 219 -22.27 -3.55 2.81
C SER A 219 -22.88 -4.93 2.55
N LYS A 220 -23.77 -5.37 3.45
CA LYS A 220 -24.37 -6.71 3.36
C LYS A 220 -25.15 -6.89 2.07
N ASP A 221 -25.81 -5.82 1.62
CA ASP A 221 -26.68 -5.82 0.44
C ASP A 221 -25.93 -5.56 -0.88
N ALA A 222 -24.60 -5.42 -0.84
CA ALA A 222 -23.79 -5.25 -2.05
C ALA A 222 -23.81 -6.54 -2.87
N ASN A 223 -24.06 -6.43 -4.18
CA ASN A 223 -23.94 -7.57 -5.08
C ASN A 223 -22.53 -7.64 -5.66
N PHE A 224 -21.92 -8.82 -5.64
CA PHE A 224 -20.59 -9.07 -6.19
C PHE A 224 -20.67 -9.87 -7.49
N PHE A 225 -20.07 -9.33 -8.55
CA PHE A 225 -19.99 -9.99 -9.85
C PHE A 225 -18.66 -10.72 -9.99
N LEU A 226 -18.68 -12.03 -9.70
CA LEU A 226 -17.50 -12.89 -9.80
C LEU A 226 -17.44 -13.62 -11.14
N PRO A 227 -16.24 -13.81 -11.72
CA PRO A 227 -16.07 -14.59 -12.94
C PRO A 227 -16.66 -16.00 -12.81
N GLY A 228 -17.64 -16.33 -13.65
CA GLY A 228 -18.30 -17.64 -13.68
C GLY A 228 -19.57 -17.76 -12.83
N ILE A 229 -19.97 -16.71 -12.09
CA ILE A 229 -21.23 -16.70 -11.33
C ILE A 229 -22.24 -15.77 -12.00
N GLU A 230 -23.24 -16.37 -12.65
CA GLU A 230 -24.35 -15.62 -13.24
C GLU A 230 -25.22 -14.95 -12.17
N GLY A 231 -25.63 -13.70 -12.43
CA GLY A 231 -26.50 -12.91 -11.53
C GLY A 231 -25.80 -12.30 -10.31
N GLY A 232 -24.53 -12.64 -10.08
CA GLY A 232 -23.76 -12.20 -8.92
C GLY A 232 -24.07 -12.95 -7.63
N ILE A 233 -23.41 -12.55 -6.56
CA ILE A 233 -23.57 -13.07 -5.21
C ILE A 233 -23.77 -11.93 -4.21
N ASP A 234 -24.75 -12.06 -3.34
CA ASP A 234 -24.93 -11.18 -2.19
C ASP A 234 -23.68 -11.22 -1.29
N PHE A 235 -23.16 -10.04 -0.93
CA PHE A 235 -21.94 -9.98 -0.14
C PHE A 235 -22.17 -10.55 1.26
N GLY A 236 -23.35 -10.41 1.86
CA GLY A 236 -23.72 -11.10 3.10
C GLY A 236 -23.51 -12.62 3.03
N ALA A 237 -23.98 -13.26 1.96
CA ALA A 237 -23.74 -14.69 1.71
C ALA A 237 -22.25 -14.98 1.47
N LEU A 238 -21.57 -14.18 0.65
CA LEU A 238 -20.15 -14.34 0.35
C LEU A 238 -19.27 -14.26 1.62
N ARG A 239 -19.60 -13.36 2.56
CA ARG A 239 -18.86 -13.17 3.82
C ARG A 239 -18.84 -14.42 4.68
N MET A 240 -19.96 -15.12 4.69
CA MET A 240 -20.19 -16.30 5.52
C MET A 240 -19.74 -17.60 4.84
N ALA A 241 -19.39 -17.55 3.56
CA ALA A 241 -19.03 -18.72 2.78
C ALA A 241 -17.78 -19.40 3.34
N SER A 242 -17.81 -20.74 3.40
CA SER A 242 -16.59 -21.54 3.48
C SER A 242 -15.85 -21.50 2.15
N TRP A 243 -14.54 -21.74 2.15
CA TRP A 243 -13.72 -21.64 0.95
C TRP A 243 -13.03 -22.96 0.61
N ASN A 244 -13.11 -23.35 -0.66
CA ASN A 244 -12.25 -24.35 -1.26
C ASN A 244 -11.48 -23.70 -2.41
N ILE A 245 -10.17 -23.55 -2.26
CA ILE A 245 -9.32 -22.90 -3.26
C ILE A 245 -8.31 -23.93 -3.74
N ASN A 246 -8.31 -24.21 -5.05
CA ASN A 246 -7.44 -25.20 -5.68
C ASN A 246 -7.51 -26.58 -5.00
N GLY A 247 -8.71 -27.00 -4.56
CA GLY A 247 -8.94 -28.28 -3.90
C GLY A 247 -8.67 -28.28 -2.40
N VAL A 248 -8.06 -27.23 -1.84
CA VAL A 248 -7.78 -27.10 -0.41
C VAL A 248 -8.93 -26.41 0.29
N ARG A 249 -9.45 -27.01 1.38
CA ARG A 249 -10.48 -26.40 2.22
C ARG A 249 -9.83 -25.51 3.28
N TYR A 250 -10.33 -24.28 3.39
CA TYR A 250 -9.92 -23.28 4.36
C TYR A 250 -10.97 -23.18 5.47
N VAL A 251 -10.51 -22.88 6.68
CA VAL A 251 -11.32 -22.75 7.90
C VAL A 251 -11.88 -21.34 8.03
N GLU A 252 -11.09 -20.34 7.65
CA GLU A 252 -11.48 -18.94 7.76
C GLU A 252 -12.57 -18.57 6.76
N THR A 253 -13.48 -17.71 7.21
CA THR A 253 -14.44 -16.99 6.35
C THR A 253 -14.03 -15.52 6.30
N LEU A 254 -14.53 -14.77 5.31
CA LEU A 254 -14.28 -13.33 5.27
C LEU A 254 -14.85 -12.64 6.53
N GLU A 255 -15.99 -13.09 7.03
CA GLU A 255 -16.55 -12.58 8.30
C GLU A 255 -15.61 -12.85 9.48
N GLY A 256 -15.07 -14.07 9.57
CA GLY A 256 -14.10 -14.46 10.59
C GLY A 256 -12.86 -13.57 10.57
N ILE A 257 -12.29 -13.37 9.38
CA ILE A 257 -11.13 -12.49 9.16
C ILE A 257 -11.43 -11.06 9.63
N ILE A 258 -12.56 -10.47 9.22
CA ILE A 258 -12.94 -9.11 9.60
C ILE A 258 -13.09 -8.98 11.12
N ALA A 259 -13.77 -9.94 11.77
CA ALA A 259 -13.97 -9.94 13.21
C ALA A 259 -12.66 -10.15 13.98
N HIS A 260 -11.78 -11.02 13.49
CA HIS A 260 -10.47 -11.31 14.09
C HIS A 260 -9.51 -10.13 13.96
N ALA A 261 -9.43 -9.51 12.78
CA ALA A 261 -8.57 -8.35 12.53
C ALA A 261 -8.85 -7.21 13.51
N ARG A 262 -10.13 -6.89 13.77
CA ARG A 262 -10.54 -5.85 14.73
C ARG A 262 -9.98 -6.07 16.14
N ARG A 263 -9.93 -7.32 16.62
CA ARG A 263 -9.44 -7.66 17.96
C ARG A 263 -7.93 -7.81 18.02
N VAL A 264 -7.33 -8.44 17.02
CA VAL A 264 -5.91 -8.85 17.08
C VAL A 264 -4.98 -7.67 16.74
N LEU A 265 -5.39 -6.81 15.81
CA LEU A 265 -4.62 -5.63 15.39
C LEU A 265 -4.71 -4.46 16.39
N SER A 266 -5.63 -4.49 17.37
CA SER A 266 -5.78 -3.42 18.38
C SER A 266 -4.75 -3.49 19.50
N TYR A 267 -4.03 -4.61 19.63
CA TYR A 267 -3.10 -4.92 20.72
C TYR A 267 -3.75 -4.91 22.12
N ASP A 268 -5.08 -5.02 22.20
CA ASP A 268 -5.78 -5.05 23.49
C ASP A 268 -5.37 -6.27 24.32
N GLY A 269 -4.97 -6.03 25.56
CA GLY A 269 -4.55 -7.08 26.49
C GLY A 269 -3.13 -7.60 26.27
N GLU A 270 -2.31 -6.92 25.48
CA GLU A 270 -0.86 -7.15 25.48
C GLU A 270 -0.17 -6.33 26.58
N ASP A 271 0.96 -6.81 27.09
CA ASP A 271 1.77 -6.06 28.07
C ASP A 271 2.78 -5.12 27.39
N LYS A 272 3.27 -5.51 26.21
CA LYS A 272 4.25 -4.79 25.41
C LYS A 272 4.18 -5.22 23.95
N VAL A 273 4.65 -4.37 23.05
CA VAL A 273 4.68 -4.62 21.61
C VAL A 273 6.09 -4.39 21.08
N ALA A 274 6.60 -5.30 20.25
CA ALA A 274 7.84 -5.09 19.53
C ALA A 274 7.65 -4.05 18.41
N ALA A 275 8.55 -3.07 18.33
CA ALA A 275 8.47 -1.98 17.38
C ALA A 275 9.85 -1.61 16.82
N ILE A 276 9.83 -0.95 15.66
CA ILE A 276 11.01 -0.45 14.95
C ILE A 276 10.70 0.91 14.34
N ILE A 277 11.74 1.67 13.98
CA ILE A 277 11.57 2.80 13.08
C ILE A 277 11.47 2.24 11.66
N SER A 278 10.31 2.40 11.02
CA SER A 278 10.05 1.83 9.69
C SER A 278 9.26 2.77 8.80
N HIS A 279 9.32 2.53 7.48
CA HIS A 279 8.56 3.29 6.49
C HIS A 279 7.04 3.05 6.57
N GLY A 280 6.64 1.83 6.92
CA GLY A 280 5.23 1.41 7.02
C GLY A 280 4.52 1.18 5.68
N ASP A 281 4.93 1.85 4.58
CA ASP A 281 4.28 1.74 3.26
C ASP A 281 5.25 1.71 2.06
N ASP A 282 6.39 1.04 2.16
CA ASP A 282 7.41 0.99 1.10
C ASP A 282 7.13 -0.05 0.00
N HIS A 283 5.89 -0.10 -0.48
CA HIS A 283 5.54 -0.92 -1.64
C HIS A 283 6.18 -0.38 -2.94
N ALA A 284 6.08 -1.12 -4.04
CA ALA A 284 6.76 -0.85 -5.32
C ALA A 284 6.57 0.59 -5.86
N GLY A 285 5.45 1.23 -5.51
CA GLY A 285 5.14 2.60 -5.91
C GLY A 285 6.01 3.64 -5.22
N ASN A 286 6.49 3.31 -4.02
CA ASN A 286 7.30 4.15 -3.15
C ASN A 286 8.79 3.79 -3.21
N VAL A 287 9.19 2.88 -4.12
CA VAL A 287 10.59 2.46 -4.31
C VAL A 287 11.08 2.94 -5.66
N PHE A 288 12.17 3.70 -5.69
CA PHE A 288 12.90 4.02 -6.91
C PHE A 288 14.04 3.02 -7.14
N VAL A 289 14.23 2.62 -8.40
CA VAL A 289 15.39 1.83 -8.84
C VAL A 289 16.25 2.70 -9.75
N ASP A 290 17.33 3.22 -9.18
CA ASP A 290 18.26 4.09 -9.88
C ASP A 290 19.44 3.28 -10.43
N ARG A 291 19.30 2.88 -11.70
CA ARG A 291 20.33 2.11 -12.41
C ARG A 291 21.58 2.93 -12.70
N ALA A 292 21.46 4.26 -12.83
CA ALA A 292 22.60 5.13 -13.12
C ALA A 292 23.50 5.26 -11.88
N GLU A 293 22.89 5.54 -10.72
CA GLU A 293 23.57 5.67 -9.44
C GLU A 293 23.71 4.34 -8.68
N LYS A 294 23.29 3.22 -9.30
CA LYS A 294 23.35 1.86 -8.75
C LYS A 294 22.81 1.77 -7.31
N ARG A 295 21.60 2.26 -7.10
CA ARG A 295 20.94 2.23 -5.79
C ARG A 295 19.42 2.09 -5.91
N ALA A 296 18.81 1.52 -4.89
CA ALA A 296 17.38 1.61 -4.67
C ALA A 296 17.11 2.36 -3.35
N PHE A 297 16.02 3.12 -3.31
CA PHE A 297 15.64 3.93 -2.15
C PHE A 297 14.14 4.18 -2.13
N VAL A 298 13.62 4.49 -0.94
CA VAL A 298 12.18 4.73 -0.70
C VAL A 298 11.86 6.23 -0.66
N PHE A 299 10.62 6.59 -0.92
CA PHE A 299 10.08 7.94 -0.70
C PHE A 299 8.65 7.83 -0.18
N ASP A 300 8.01 8.96 0.14
CA ASP A 300 6.66 9.01 0.70
C ASP A 300 6.54 8.39 2.11
N PRO A 301 7.18 8.98 3.12
CA PRO A 301 7.18 8.46 4.48
C PRO A 301 5.92 8.84 5.27
N ALA A 302 4.75 8.93 4.62
CA ALA A 302 3.51 9.33 5.27
C ALA A 302 3.13 8.42 6.45
N PHE A 303 3.48 7.13 6.39
CA PHE A 303 3.19 6.14 7.42
C PHE A 303 4.41 5.74 8.26
N ALA A 304 5.50 6.49 8.13
CA ALA A 304 6.73 6.18 8.81
C ALA A 304 6.74 6.64 10.27
N GLY A 305 7.60 6.01 11.07
CA GLY A 305 7.75 6.29 12.49
C GLY A 305 8.04 5.04 13.28
N ILE A 306 7.79 5.09 14.59
CA ILE A 306 7.87 3.93 15.47
C ILE A 306 6.62 3.08 15.26
N ASN A 307 6.77 1.98 14.53
CA ASN A 307 5.67 1.12 14.11
C ASN A 307 5.83 -0.29 14.70
N PRO A 308 4.73 -1.03 14.97
CA PRO A 308 4.81 -2.43 15.32
C PRO A 308 5.60 -3.24 14.30
N ALA A 309 6.55 -4.04 14.78
CA ALA A 309 7.52 -4.74 13.95
C ALA A 309 6.84 -5.73 12.98
N CYS A 310 5.83 -6.46 13.45
CA CYS A 310 5.07 -7.42 12.63
C CYS A 310 4.24 -6.78 11.50
N LEU A 311 3.95 -5.48 11.56
CA LEU A 311 3.18 -4.77 10.53
C LEU A 311 4.05 -3.98 9.57
N SER A 312 5.27 -3.63 9.99
CA SER A 312 6.14 -2.63 9.35
C SER A 312 6.49 -2.93 7.89
N HIS A 313 6.65 -4.21 7.53
CA HIS A 313 7.09 -4.62 6.18
C HIS A 313 6.01 -5.36 5.38
N LEU A 314 4.80 -5.51 5.92
CA LEU A 314 3.73 -6.26 5.26
C LEU A 314 3.29 -5.59 3.96
N LYS A 315 3.35 -4.24 3.90
CA LYS A 315 3.02 -3.51 2.68
C LYS A 315 4.01 -3.83 1.56
N ALA A 316 5.31 -3.74 1.79
CA ALA A 316 6.31 -4.18 0.81
C ALA A 316 6.12 -5.66 0.44
N PHE A 317 6.00 -6.55 1.44
CA PHE A 317 5.87 -7.98 1.21
C PHE A 317 4.64 -8.35 0.39
N ALA A 318 3.48 -7.77 0.66
CA ALA A 318 2.25 -8.11 -0.03
C ALA A 318 2.09 -7.35 -1.36
N HIS A 319 2.25 -6.02 -1.34
CA HIS A 319 1.93 -5.15 -2.47
C HIS A 319 3.00 -5.17 -3.57
N THR A 320 4.25 -5.44 -3.21
CA THR A 320 5.32 -5.68 -4.18
C THR A 320 5.49 -7.17 -4.44
N GLY A 321 5.25 -8.01 -3.43
CA GLY A 321 5.56 -9.43 -3.50
C GLY A 321 4.52 -10.25 -4.25
N PHE A 322 3.27 -10.36 -3.80
CA PHE A 322 2.35 -11.35 -4.38
C PHE A 322 0.95 -10.85 -4.74
N LEU A 323 0.41 -9.81 -4.09
CA LEU A 323 -0.92 -9.27 -4.42
C LEU A 323 -1.08 -8.80 -5.88
N PRO A 324 -0.02 -8.29 -6.56
CA PRO A 324 -0.09 -8.01 -7.99
C PRO A 324 -0.44 -9.24 -8.85
N MET A 325 -0.06 -10.46 -8.42
CA MET A 325 -0.42 -11.70 -9.12
C MET A 325 -1.93 -11.94 -9.11
N GLY A 326 -2.64 -11.48 -8.08
CA GLY A 326 -4.11 -11.54 -7.97
C GLY A 326 -4.84 -10.36 -8.61
N GLY A 327 -4.10 -9.41 -9.22
CA GLY A 327 -4.65 -8.28 -9.95
C GLY A 327 -4.89 -7.02 -9.11
N MET A 328 -4.09 -6.79 -8.05
CA MET A 328 -4.22 -5.59 -7.21
C MET A 328 -3.96 -4.27 -7.95
N TYR A 329 -3.00 -4.27 -8.86
CA TYR A 329 -2.60 -3.04 -9.57
C TYR A 329 -2.59 -3.21 -11.08
N TYR A 330 -2.05 -4.34 -11.53
CA TYR A 330 -1.93 -4.68 -12.94
C TYR A 330 -3.01 -5.67 -13.33
N ASN A 331 -3.36 -5.72 -14.61
CA ASN A 331 -4.15 -6.82 -15.14
C ASN A 331 -3.34 -8.11 -14.96
N SER A 332 -3.81 -8.98 -14.07
CA SER A 332 -3.12 -10.22 -13.71
C SER A 332 -2.96 -11.20 -14.87
N ARG A 333 -3.82 -11.11 -15.90
CA ARG A 333 -3.88 -12.01 -17.07
C ARG A 333 -3.83 -13.50 -16.69
N LEU A 334 -4.46 -13.85 -15.56
CA LEU A 334 -4.47 -15.24 -15.08
C LEU A 334 -5.09 -16.16 -16.14
N LYS A 335 -4.40 -17.25 -16.46
CA LYS A 335 -4.89 -18.26 -17.41
C LYS A 335 -6.10 -19.03 -16.90
N THR A 336 -6.20 -19.17 -15.59
CA THR A 336 -7.31 -19.87 -14.93
C THR A 336 -7.73 -19.07 -13.70
N CYS A 337 -9.01 -18.69 -13.68
CA CYS A 337 -9.68 -18.09 -12.55
C CYS A 337 -11.19 -18.33 -12.71
N SER A 338 -11.75 -19.25 -11.94
CA SER A 338 -13.18 -19.55 -11.97
C SER A 338 -13.75 -19.66 -10.57
N TYR A 339 -14.93 -19.08 -10.38
CA TYR A 339 -15.69 -19.15 -9.13
C TYR A 339 -16.95 -19.99 -9.34
N GLU A 340 -17.24 -20.86 -8.38
CA GLU A 340 -18.50 -21.57 -8.27
C GLU A 340 -19.01 -21.44 -6.83
N PHE A 341 -20.25 -20.99 -6.66
CA PHE A 341 -20.87 -20.88 -5.35
C PHE A 341 -21.92 -21.97 -5.15
N ASP A 342 -21.59 -22.95 -4.31
CA ASP A 342 -22.50 -23.98 -3.86
C ASP A 342 -23.42 -23.40 -2.77
N ARG A 343 -24.59 -22.92 -3.19
CA ARG A 343 -25.59 -22.32 -2.30
C ARG A 343 -26.14 -23.30 -1.26
N GLY A 344 -26.16 -24.60 -1.55
CA GLY A 344 -26.66 -25.61 -0.62
C GLY A 344 -25.72 -25.83 0.57
N ASN A 345 -24.42 -25.78 0.32
CA ASN A 345 -23.37 -25.96 1.34
C ASN A 345 -22.74 -24.65 1.83
N ASN A 346 -23.19 -23.50 1.31
CA ASN A 346 -22.59 -22.18 1.56
C ASN A 346 -21.06 -22.17 1.34
N MET A 347 -20.63 -22.73 0.20
CA MET A 347 -19.22 -22.95 -0.11
C MET A 347 -18.84 -22.26 -1.41
N MET A 348 -17.80 -21.43 -1.35
CA MET A 348 -17.14 -20.85 -2.51
C MET A 348 -16.01 -21.78 -2.97
N LYS A 349 -16.13 -22.31 -4.19
CA LYS A 349 -15.06 -23.07 -4.85
C LYS A 349 -14.35 -22.16 -5.83
N VAL A 350 -13.03 -22.14 -5.77
CA VAL A 350 -12.18 -21.32 -6.61
C VAL A 350 -11.09 -22.18 -7.23
N MET A 351 -10.95 -22.10 -8.55
CA MET A 351 -9.79 -22.64 -9.27
C MET A 351 -9.01 -21.47 -9.85
N ILE A 352 -7.76 -21.32 -9.45
CA ILE A 352 -6.93 -20.16 -9.79
C ILE A 352 -5.46 -20.53 -9.93
N ASP A 353 -4.82 -20.05 -11.01
CA ASP A 353 -3.39 -20.28 -11.28
C ASP A 353 -2.59 -18.97 -11.19
N PHE A 354 -2.15 -18.63 -9.98
CA PHE A 354 -1.32 -17.44 -9.74
C PHE A 354 0.04 -17.51 -10.44
N SER A 355 0.56 -18.71 -10.75
CA SER A 355 1.85 -18.87 -11.43
C SER A 355 1.83 -18.37 -12.87
N SER A 356 0.64 -18.23 -13.44
CA SER A 356 0.45 -17.70 -14.79
C SER A 356 0.57 -16.17 -14.91
N ALA A 357 0.75 -15.44 -13.81
CA ALA A 357 0.88 -13.99 -13.82
C ALA A 357 2.18 -13.54 -14.54
N PRO A 358 2.15 -12.48 -15.40
CA PRO A 358 3.27 -12.01 -16.22
C PRO A 358 4.62 -11.73 -15.53
N ALA A 359 4.63 -11.49 -14.22
CA ALA A 359 5.83 -11.19 -13.44
C ALA A 359 5.98 -12.10 -12.20
N TYR A 360 5.38 -13.29 -12.22
CA TYR A 360 5.34 -14.22 -11.08
C TYR A 360 6.71 -14.44 -10.43
N GLU A 361 7.76 -14.70 -11.21
CA GLU A 361 9.11 -14.95 -10.69
C GLU A 361 9.72 -13.71 -10.04
N ALA A 362 9.54 -12.52 -10.63
CA ALA A 362 10.06 -11.28 -10.07
C ALA A 362 9.40 -10.95 -8.73
N HIS A 363 8.07 -11.08 -8.71
CA HIS A 363 7.23 -10.95 -7.53
C HIS A 363 7.65 -11.93 -6.41
N SER A 364 7.84 -13.20 -6.75
CA SER A 364 8.31 -14.23 -5.82
C SER A 364 9.71 -13.93 -5.26
N ALA A 365 10.64 -13.49 -6.12
CA ALA A 365 12.00 -13.15 -5.72
C ALA A 365 12.05 -11.95 -4.76
N ILE A 366 11.26 -10.90 -5.03
CA ILE A 366 11.17 -9.73 -4.16
C ILE A 366 10.55 -10.12 -2.81
N ALA A 367 9.44 -10.87 -2.84
CA ALA A 367 8.77 -11.33 -1.62
C ALA A 367 9.71 -12.16 -0.74
N LYS A 368 10.50 -13.06 -1.35
CA LYS A 368 11.50 -13.86 -0.65
C LYS A 368 12.58 -13.01 0.00
N SER A 369 13.12 -12.01 -0.71
CA SER A 369 14.13 -11.12 -0.14
C SER A 369 13.59 -10.34 1.07
N ILE A 370 12.36 -9.82 0.99
CA ILE A 370 11.70 -9.11 2.11
C ILE A 370 11.43 -10.06 3.27
N LEU A 371 10.96 -11.28 3.00
CA LEU A 371 10.70 -12.30 4.01
C LEU A 371 11.98 -12.61 4.81
N GLU A 372 13.06 -12.93 4.11
CA GLU A 372 14.32 -13.38 4.71
C GLU A 372 15.07 -12.26 5.45
N LYS A 373 15.08 -11.05 4.89
CA LYS A 373 15.88 -9.95 5.44
C LYS A 373 15.11 -9.09 6.43
N ARG A 374 13.79 -8.99 6.31
CA ARG A 374 13.00 -8.02 7.08
C ARG A 374 11.99 -8.66 8.03
N ILE A 375 11.16 -9.58 7.54
CA ILE A 375 10.06 -10.15 8.36
C ILE A 375 10.57 -11.18 9.37
N VAL A 376 11.26 -12.22 8.90
CA VAL A 376 11.68 -13.34 9.76
C VAL A 376 12.60 -12.88 10.90
N PRO A 377 13.66 -12.06 10.66
CA PRO A 377 14.55 -11.63 11.73
C PRO A 377 13.85 -10.81 12.83
N LEU A 378 12.86 -9.99 12.45
CA LEU A 378 12.08 -9.21 13.41
C LEU A 378 11.15 -10.08 14.24
N PHE A 379 10.49 -11.04 13.60
CA PHE A 379 9.62 -11.99 14.30
C PHE A 379 10.42 -12.83 15.30
N GLU A 380 11.56 -13.40 14.88
CA GLU A 380 12.45 -14.16 15.75
C GLU A 380 12.88 -13.33 16.96
N ARG A 381 13.34 -12.08 16.74
CA ARG A 381 13.75 -11.18 17.81
C ARG A 381 12.60 -10.80 18.76
N ALA A 382 11.39 -10.62 18.24
CA ALA A 382 10.21 -10.36 19.06
C ALA A 382 9.90 -11.54 19.98
N VAL A 383 9.90 -12.77 19.44
CA VAL A 383 9.63 -14.00 20.19
C VAL A 383 10.72 -14.28 21.23
N GLU A 384 12.00 -14.13 20.87
CA GLU A 384 13.13 -14.20 21.81
C GLU A 384 13.00 -13.17 22.93
N GLY A 385 12.39 -12.02 22.60
CA GLY A 385 12.02 -10.95 23.50
C GLY A 385 10.84 -11.22 24.44
N GLY A 386 10.21 -12.39 24.34
CA GLY A 386 9.04 -12.78 25.12
C GLY A 386 7.71 -12.26 24.57
N ILE A 387 7.64 -11.84 23.30
CA ILE A 387 6.36 -11.59 22.63
C ILE A 387 5.73 -12.95 22.24
N ASP A 388 4.40 -13.06 22.36
CA ASP A 388 3.66 -14.26 21.95
C ASP A 388 3.70 -14.45 20.42
N GLY A 389 4.47 -15.45 19.98
CA GLY A 389 4.67 -15.73 18.56
C GLY A 389 3.41 -16.17 17.82
N GLU A 390 2.44 -16.83 18.46
CA GLU A 390 1.19 -17.19 17.77
C GLU A 390 0.31 -15.97 17.55
N LYS A 391 0.25 -15.04 18.51
CA LYS A 391 -0.45 -13.76 18.32
C LYS A 391 0.22 -12.89 17.25
N GLU A 392 1.55 -12.81 17.23
CA GLU A 392 2.28 -12.06 16.20
C GLU A 392 2.07 -12.66 14.80
N LYS A 393 2.07 -14.00 14.69
CA LYS A 393 1.74 -14.68 13.43
C LYS A 393 0.31 -14.36 12.98
N GLN A 394 -0.65 -14.34 13.90
CA GLN A 394 -2.02 -13.93 13.59
C GLN A 394 -2.10 -12.47 13.11
N ARG A 395 -1.34 -11.55 13.73
CA ARG A 395 -1.25 -10.15 13.27
C ARG A 395 -0.69 -10.04 11.86
N ILE A 396 0.36 -10.78 11.55
CA ILE A 396 0.93 -10.86 10.20
C ILE A 396 -0.14 -11.36 9.22
N ALA A 397 -0.79 -12.48 9.51
CA ALA A 397 -1.80 -13.08 8.64
C ALA A 397 -2.98 -12.13 8.38
N LEU A 398 -3.54 -11.53 9.44
CA LEU A 398 -4.67 -10.60 9.35
C LEU A 398 -4.29 -9.26 8.71
N GLY A 399 -3.06 -8.79 8.92
CA GLY A 399 -2.50 -7.64 8.22
C GLY A 399 -2.40 -7.88 6.72
N LEU A 400 -1.89 -9.04 6.30
CA LEU A 400 -1.82 -9.44 4.88
C LEU A 400 -3.21 -9.64 4.26
N ALA A 401 -4.15 -10.24 4.99
CA ALA A 401 -5.54 -10.37 4.55
C ALA A 401 -6.19 -8.98 4.37
N GLY A 402 -5.93 -8.04 5.28
CA GLY A 402 -6.33 -6.64 5.16
C GLY A 402 -5.71 -5.93 3.95
N CYS A 403 -4.43 -6.22 3.65
CA CYS A 403 -3.79 -5.72 2.43
C CYS A 403 -4.56 -6.13 1.19
N ALA A 404 -4.91 -7.42 1.07
CA ALA A 404 -5.66 -7.99 -0.05
C ALA A 404 -7.10 -7.43 -0.16
N LEU A 405 -7.81 -7.36 0.96
CA LEU A 405 -9.25 -7.05 1.00
C LEU A 405 -9.55 -5.54 0.98
N LEU A 406 -8.73 -4.73 1.65
CA LEU A 406 -9.09 -3.34 2.03
C LEU A 406 -8.13 -2.28 1.49
N THR A 407 -7.23 -2.62 0.57
CA THR A 407 -6.43 -1.59 -0.12
C THR A 407 -7.16 -0.98 -1.30
N ILE A 408 -7.89 -1.81 -2.05
CA ILE A 408 -8.67 -1.40 -3.22
C ILE A 408 -10.08 -2.00 -3.13
N HIS A 409 -11.07 -1.31 -3.69
CA HIS A 409 -12.44 -1.79 -3.69
C HIS A 409 -12.60 -2.92 -4.71
N ILE A 410 -12.55 -4.17 -4.27
CA ILE A 410 -12.57 -5.35 -5.17
C ILE A 410 -13.83 -5.36 -6.03
N GLY A 411 -15.01 -5.12 -5.44
CA GLY A 411 -16.28 -5.10 -6.17
C GLY A 411 -16.28 -4.12 -7.34
N GLN A 412 -15.91 -2.87 -7.08
CA GLN A 412 -15.79 -1.84 -8.12
C GLN A 412 -14.76 -2.20 -9.22
N LEU A 413 -13.66 -2.88 -8.88
CA LEU A 413 -12.69 -3.35 -9.87
C LEU A 413 -13.26 -4.45 -10.76
N LEU A 414 -13.96 -5.41 -10.15
CA LEU A 414 -14.60 -6.50 -10.89
C LEU A 414 -15.67 -5.96 -11.86
N GLU A 415 -16.46 -4.96 -11.43
CA GLU A 415 -17.45 -4.28 -12.28
C GLU A 415 -16.85 -3.61 -13.51
N ARG A 416 -15.61 -3.11 -13.42
CA ARG A 416 -14.90 -2.52 -14.57
C ARG A 416 -14.53 -3.56 -15.64
N GLY A 417 -14.46 -4.84 -15.28
CA GLY A 417 -14.21 -5.93 -16.23
C GLY A 417 -12.83 -5.92 -16.90
N ASP A 418 -11.84 -5.22 -16.33
CA ASP A 418 -10.51 -5.07 -16.93
C ASP A 418 -9.48 -6.15 -16.51
N GLY A 419 -9.94 -7.18 -15.80
CA GLY A 419 -9.12 -8.31 -15.33
C GLY A 419 -8.37 -8.08 -14.01
N ARG A 420 -8.53 -6.90 -13.38
CA ARG A 420 -8.03 -6.64 -12.02
C ARG A 420 -8.99 -7.17 -10.96
N GLY A 421 -8.47 -7.37 -9.75
CA GLY A 421 -9.24 -7.83 -8.59
C GLY A 421 -9.66 -9.31 -8.59
N VAL A 422 -9.60 -9.98 -9.75
CA VAL A 422 -10.12 -11.35 -9.96
C VAL A 422 -9.53 -12.41 -9.04
N GLY A 423 -8.34 -12.20 -8.46
CA GLY A 423 -7.69 -13.14 -7.55
C GLY A 423 -7.63 -12.66 -6.09
N LEU A 424 -8.19 -11.50 -5.75
CA LEU A 424 -7.97 -10.87 -4.45
C LEU A 424 -8.81 -11.45 -3.31
N LEU A 425 -10.03 -11.90 -3.60
CA LEU A 425 -10.85 -12.61 -2.60
C LEU A 425 -10.21 -13.93 -2.16
N PRO A 426 -9.81 -14.86 -3.05
CA PRO A 426 -9.10 -16.05 -2.62
C PRO A 426 -7.78 -15.68 -1.94
N MET A 427 -7.01 -14.71 -2.44
CA MET A 427 -5.79 -14.24 -1.76
C MET A 427 -6.04 -13.76 -0.34
N THR A 428 -7.18 -13.13 -0.05
CA THR A 428 -7.54 -12.71 1.32
C THR A 428 -7.60 -13.92 2.26
N ILE A 429 -8.22 -15.01 1.81
CA ILE A 429 -8.30 -16.27 2.56
C ILE A 429 -6.91 -16.91 2.69
N LEU A 430 -6.15 -17.01 1.60
CA LEU A 430 -4.79 -17.56 1.59
C LEU A 430 -3.87 -16.81 2.57
N CYS A 431 -3.97 -15.48 2.63
CA CYS A 431 -3.21 -14.65 3.56
C CYS A 431 -3.60 -14.89 5.03
N ALA A 432 -4.90 -15.00 5.33
CA ALA A 432 -5.37 -15.20 6.69
C ALA A 432 -4.92 -16.54 7.28
N GLU A 433 -4.72 -17.56 6.45
CA GLU A 433 -4.22 -18.87 6.87
C GLU A 433 -2.73 -19.09 6.59
N LEU A 434 -2.07 -18.14 5.92
CA LEU A 434 -0.67 -18.23 5.46
C LEU A 434 -0.42 -19.55 4.71
N GLN A 435 -1.29 -19.88 3.76
CA GLN A 435 -1.27 -21.16 3.05
C GLN A 435 -1.78 -21.01 1.62
N GLY A 436 -1.30 -21.85 0.70
CA GLY A 436 -1.84 -21.98 -0.66
C GLY A 436 -1.14 -21.13 -1.71
N LEU A 437 -0.13 -20.36 -1.29
CA LEU A 437 0.88 -19.75 -2.16
C LEU A 437 2.26 -20.14 -1.63
N PRO A 438 3.24 -20.49 -2.49
CA PRO A 438 4.56 -20.93 -2.03
C PRO A 438 5.22 -19.97 -1.03
N ILE A 439 5.12 -18.66 -1.26
CA ILE A 439 5.70 -17.66 -0.37
C ILE A 439 4.97 -17.53 0.98
N LEU A 440 3.64 -17.77 1.00
CA LEU A 440 2.87 -17.77 2.25
C LEU A 440 3.14 -19.04 3.05
N ASP A 441 3.26 -20.18 2.37
CA ASP A 441 3.66 -21.45 2.99
C ASP A 441 5.07 -21.36 3.57
N GLU A 442 6.02 -20.75 2.84
CA GLU A 442 7.37 -20.48 3.35
C GLU A 442 7.33 -19.57 4.58
N LEU A 443 6.60 -18.45 4.53
CA LEU A 443 6.40 -17.57 5.68
C LEU A 443 5.85 -18.36 6.88
N ARG A 444 4.76 -19.12 6.71
CA ARG A 444 4.16 -19.92 7.79
C ARG A 444 5.16 -20.88 8.42
N LEU A 445 5.92 -21.62 7.61
CA LEU A 445 6.93 -22.57 8.08
C LEU A 445 8.02 -21.85 8.88
N ARG A 446 8.55 -20.73 8.36
CA ARG A 446 9.59 -19.96 9.03
C ARG A 446 9.13 -19.38 10.37
N LEU A 447 7.89 -18.88 10.44
CA LEU A 447 7.29 -18.42 11.70
C LEU A 447 7.10 -19.58 12.70
N GLN A 448 6.76 -20.78 12.24
CA GLN A 448 6.60 -21.98 13.10
C GLN A 448 7.94 -22.54 13.60
N GLU A 449 9.01 -22.37 12.84
CA GLU A 449 10.36 -22.83 13.18
C GLU A 449 11.09 -21.91 14.16
N ALA A 450 10.65 -20.66 14.30
CA ALA A 450 11.24 -19.68 15.20
C ALA A 450 11.31 -20.20 16.64
N ARG A 451 12.49 -20.04 17.26
CA ARG A 451 12.72 -20.48 18.64
C ARG A 451 11.77 -19.76 19.59
N GLY A 452 11.07 -20.51 20.43
CA GLY A 452 10.11 -19.95 21.40
C GLY A 452 8.64 -20.04 20.97
N VAL A 453 8.36 -20.37 19.70
CA VAL A 453 6.99 -20.73 19.28
C VAL A 453 6.69 -22.14 19.77
N LYS A 454 5.57 -22.31 20.52
CA LYS A 454 5.13 -23.63 20.96
C LYS A 454 4.80 -24.47 19.73
N ARG A 455 5.61 -25.48 19.43
CA ARG A 455 5.24 -26.47 18.41
C ARG A 455 3.89 -27.07 18.79
N PRO A 456 2.91 -27.15 17.86
CA PRO A 456 1.71 -27.89 18.15
C PRO A 456 2.12 -29.31 18.55
N LEU A 457 1.61 -29.78 19.70
CA LEU A 457 1.66 -31.19 20.04
C LEU A 457 0.96 -31.91 18.89
N THR A 458 1.73 -32.51 18.00
CA THR A 458 1.19 -33.41 16.99
C THR A 458 0.44 -34.49 17.77
N MET A 459 -0.89 -34.54 17.65
CA MET A 459 -1.63 -35.71 18.08
C MET A 459 -1.14 -36.86 17.21
N SER A 460 -0.47 -37.81 17.87
CA SER A 460 -0.03 -39.09 17.32
C SER A 460 -1.20 -39.92 16.83
#